data_AF-A0A520KYI2-F1
#
_entry.id   AF-A0A520KYI2-F1
#
_cell.length_a   1.000
_cell.length_b   1.000
_cell.length_c   1.000
_cell.angle_alpha   90.00
_cell.angle_beta   90.00
_cell.angle_gamma   90.00
#
_symmetry.space_group_name_H-M   'P 1'
#
loop_
_entity.id
_entity.type
_entity.pdbx_description
1 polymer ?
#
loop_
_entity_poly.entity_id
_entity_poly.type
_entity_poly.pdbx_seq_one_letter_code
_entity_poly.pdbx_strand_id
1 'polypeptide(L)'
;MNEVTLEIDGRKIKVEKGLTILEAAKGIGIDIPTLCYHPLVSPSGACRLCSVEVERRGRKNIVASCVYPVEEGLVVNTKSPEVIKVRKMIIELLMARSPNVKIIQDLAQEYGIKETRFELEDETCILCGLCTRICEERVGVSAINFINRGVNRMIEGPLEDHLGTNLSDMCIGCGACAYVCPTGTIGLEDLYKKIRSSFPFGTVEERTFGRRSGEDEVLGIYKNCYAVRSKKEDILERAQDGGAVTSLLAYALESGMIDAAVITVADNSWEPTTKVATSYDDLKEGAGTKYTFYPSGIGISEAVNKGYEDIGFVGTPCQTEGLRKILTSNQPYSIGKEKIKLLVGLFCLDTFKQELMGFINDKITRLGEVGKLDIKGRDLNIYEKNGEMHAVPLSDIEGYVNKGCFACTDFSSELADISIGSVGSDMGWSTVITRTDRGVALLEGAINDGYVEAKELKDLKLLIRLAKIKRKRAKKETGTTRP
;
A
#
# COMPACT_ATOMS: atom_id res chain seq x y z
N MET A 1 4.34 26.57 -12.41
CA MET A 1 4.89 25.19 -12.56
C MET A 1 6.40 25.30 -12.68
N ASN A 2 7.15 24.70 -11.76
CA ASN A 2 8.61 24.63 -11.79
C ASN A 2 8.99 23.21 -12.24
N GLU A 3 9.02 22.98 -13.56
CA GLU A 3 9.48 21.71 -14.12
C GLU A 3 10.93 21.86 -14.58
N VAL A 4 11.68 20.76 -14.53
CA VAL A 4 13.04 20.68 -15.06
C VAL A 4 13.14 19.59 -16.12
N THR A 5 13.97 19.84 -17.13
CA THR A 5 14.30 18.88 -18.18
C THR A 5 15.64 18.22 -17.88
N LEU A 6 15.68 16.89 -17.88
CA LEU A 6 16.90 16.11 -17.71
C LEU A 6 16.92 14.92 -18.66
N GLU A 7 18.08 14.29 -18.78
CA GLU A 7 18.27 13.07 -19.58
C GLU A 7 18.71 11.92 -18.68
N ILE A 8 18.00 10.79 -18.73
CA ILE A 8 18.39 9.56 -18.03
C ILE A 8 18.54 8.43 -19.06
N ASP A 9 19.73 7.87 -19.18
CA ASP A 9 20.07 6.81 -20.14
C ASP A 9 19.62 7.13 -21.58
N GLY A 10 19.85 8.36 -22.03
CA GLY A 10 19.48 8.84 -23.37
C GLY A 10 18.01 9.28 -23.52
N ARG A 11 17.18 9.13 -22.50
CA ARG A 11 15.77 9.53 -22.52
C ARG A 11 15.61 10.93 -21.92
N LYS A 12 15.20 11.89 -22.73
CA LYS A 12 14.82 13.23 -22.26
C LYS A 12 13.47 13.18 -21.57
N ILE A 13 13.42 13.68 -20.35
CA ILE A 13 12.23 13.70 -19.51
C ILE A 13 12.03 15.07 -18.90
N LYS A 14 10.77 15.39 -18.63
CA LYS A 14 10.36 16.59 -17.93
C LYS A 14 9.70 16.17 -16.63
N VAL A 15 10.20 16.67 -15.51
CA VAL A 15 9.74 16.28 -14.18
C VAL A 15 9.57 17.50 -13.29
N GLU A 16 8.77 17.35 -12.23
CA GLU A 16 8.61 18.40 -11.22
C GLU A 16 9.91 18.63 -10.46
N LYS A 17 10.22 19.90 -10.20
CA LYS A 17 11.36 20.31 -9.38
C LYS A 17 11.13 19.84 -7.93
N GLY A 18 12.12 19.16 -7.36
CA GLY A 18 12.07 18.64 -6.00
C GLY A 18 12.23 17.12 -5.92
N LEU A 19 11.99 16.41 -7.02
CA LEU A 19 12.27 14.97 -7.10
C LEU A 19 13.77 14.68 -7.05
N THR A 20 14.10 13.48 -6.61
CA THR A 20 15.43 12.89 -6.71
C THR A 20 15.61 12.18 -8.05
N ILE A 21 16.86 11.94 -8.45
CA ILE A 21 17.15 11.14 -9.66
C ILE A 21 16.49 9.76 -9.57
N LEU A 22 16.48 9.15 -8.38
CA LEU A 22 15.87 7.83 -8.19
C LEU A 22 14.36 7.85 -8.47
N GLU A 23 13.64 8.86 -7.97
CA GLU A 23 12.20 9.02 -8.20
C GLU A 23 11.90 9.30 -9.67
N ALA A 24 12.69 10.16 -10.32
CA ALA A 24 12.56 10.45 -11.74
C ALA A 24 12.82 9.22 -12.61
N ALA A 25 13.85 8.43 -12.30
CA ALA A 25 14.16 7.18 -13.01
C ALA A 25 13.03 6.14 -12.86
N LYS A 26 12.50 5.97 -11.64
CA LYS A 26 11.36 5.08 -11.38
C LYS A 26 10.12 5.50 -12.18
N GLY A 27 9.85 6.80 -12.28
CA GLY A 27 8.72 7.33 -13.04
C GLY A 27 8.73 6.97 -14.54
N ILE A 28 9.88 6.60 -15.10
CA ILE A 28 10.03 6.17 -16.50
C ILE A 28 10.41 4.69 -16.66
N GLY A 29 10.26 3.90 -15.60
CA GLY A 29 10.55 2.47 -15.60
C GLY A 29 12.03 2.12 -15.69
N ILE A 30 12.94 3.04 -15.31
CA ILE A 30 14.36 2.73 -15.16
C ILE A 30 14.60 2.30 -13.72
N ASP A 31 14.98 1.04 -13.55
CA ASP A 31 15.30 0.50 -12.24
C ASP A 31 16.74 0.85 -11.82
N ILE A 32 16.86 1.35 -10.59
CA ILE A 32 18.13 1.66 -9.93
C ILE A 32 18.13 0.93 -8.58
N PRO A 33 19.07 0.01 -8.33
CA PRO A 33 19.02 -0.86 -7.17
C PRO A 33 19.19 -0.08 -5.87
N THR A 34 18.38 -0.42 -4.86
CA THR A 34 18.41 0.19 -3.54
C THR A 34 18.15 -0.87 -2.46
N LEU A 35 18.90 -0.81 -1.35
CA LEU A 35 18.58 -1.58 -0.14
C LEU A 35 18.14 -0.70 1.03
N CYS A 36 18.54 0.58 1.07
CA CYS A 36 18.25 1.49 2.18
C CYS A 36 17.18 2.56 1.86
N TYR A 37 16.54 2.47 0.68
CA TYR A 37 15.51 3.40 0.26
C TYR A 37 14.13 2.82 0.54
N HIS A 38 13.23 3.62 1.09
CA HIS A 38 11.83 3.27 1.24
C HIS A 38 11.01 4.57 1.19
N PRO A 39 9.91 4.65 0.42
CA PRO A 39 9.18 5.90 0.18
C PRO A 39 8.57 6.51 1.45
N LEU A 40 8.33 5.69 2.48
CA LEU A 40 7.84 6.16 3.77
C LEU A 40 8.93 6.74 4.69
N VAL A 41 10.20 6.87 4.31
CA VAL A 41 11.21 7.49 5.18
C VAL A 41 12.15 8.36 4.37
N SER A 42 12.78 9.31 5.04
CA SER A 42 13.75 10.21 4.43
C SER A 42 14.89 9.40 3.80
N PRO A 43 15.30 9.73 2.55
CA PRO A 43 16.38 9.03 1.89
C PRO A 43 17.72 9.32 2.59
N SER A 44 18.48 8.27 2.87
CA SER A 44 19.75 8.39 3.62
C SER A 44 21.00 8.30 2.73
N GLY A 45 20.89 7.73 1.53
CA GLY A 45 22.04 7.39 0.71
C GLY A 45 23.00 6.36 1.32
N ALA A 46 22.60 5.65 2.39
CA ALA A 46 23.49 4.84 3.21
C ALA A 46 24.11 3.65 2.45
N CYS A 47 23.31 2.88 1.71
CA CYS A 47 23.80 1.66 1.04
C CYS A 47 24.64 1.92 -0.22
N ARG A 48 24.58 3.14 -0.80
CA ARG A 48 25.27 3.55 -2.05
C ARG A 48 25.04 2.69 -3.31
N LEU A 49 24.23 1.62 -3.26
CA LEU A 49 23.85 0.83 -4.45
C LEU A 49 23.20 1.68 -5.55
N CYS A 50 22.45 2.70 -5.15
CA CYS A 50 21.80 3.65 -6.04
C CYS A 50 22.75 4.65 -6.74
N SER A 51 24.05 4.37 -6.76
CA SER A 51 25.05 5.20 -7.41
C SER A 51 24.77 5.32 -8.90
N VAL A 52 24.87 6.53 -9.43
CA VAL A 52 24.72 6.88 -10.86
C VAL A 52 25.79 7.90 -11.25
N GLU A 53 26.16 7.92 -12.52
CA GLU A 53 27.05 8.93 -13.07
C GLU A 53 26.20 10.11 -13.52
N VAL A 54 26.50 11.29 -13.00
CA VAL A 54 25.91 12.55 -13.44
C VAL A 54 26.94 13.37 -14.19
N GLU A 55 26.53 13.93 -15.31
CA GLU A 55 27.32 14.88 -16.07
C GLU A 55 26.70 16.27 -15.98
N ARG A 56 27.49 17.25 -15.50
CA ARG A 56 27.11 18.65 -15.42
C ARG A 56 28.21 19.52 -16.00
N ARG A 57 27.88 20.27 -17.07
CA ARG A 57 28.84 21.17 -17.76
C ARG A 57 30.15 20.45 -18.14
N GLY A 58 30.05 19.20 -18.62
CA GLY A 58 31.20 18.37 -19.01
C GLY A 58 31.97 17.72 -17.85
N ARG A 59 31.56 17.90 -16.59
CA ARG A 59 32.16 17.22 -15.43
C ARG A 59 31.31 16.02 -15.03
N LYS A 60 31.95 14.86 -14.92
CA LYS A 60 31.34 13.59 -14.51
C LYS A 60 31.61 13.31 -13.03
N ASN A 61 30.56 12.98 -12.28
CA ASN A 61 30.67 12.59 -10.88
C ASN A 61 29.76 11.40 -10.59
N ILE A 62 30.17 10.53 -9.66
CA ILE A 62 29.30 9.47 -9.14
C ILE A 62 28.55 10.02 -7.91
N VAL A 63 27.23 9.92 -7.94
CA VAL A 63 26.36 10.42 -6.86
C VAL A 63 25.32 9.37 -6.49
N ALA A 64 24.79 9.45 -5.27
CA ALA A 64 23.69 8.60 -4.84
C ALA A 64 22.36 9.17 -5.35
N SER A 65 21.72 8.49 -6.31
CA SER A 65 20.50 8.98 -6.95
C SER A 65 19.32 9.21 -5.99
N CYS A 66 19.26 8.48 -4.88
CA CYS A 66 18.17 8.60 -3.90
C CYS A 66 18.18 9.88 -3.06
N VAL A 67 19.28 10.64 -3.03
CA VAL A 67 19.39 11.91 -2.30
C VAL A 67 19.80 13.07 -3.21
N TYR A 68 20.05 12.80 -4.49
CA TYR A 68 20.50 13.81 -5.43
C TYR A 68 19.29 14.40 -6.16
N PRO A 69 19.01 15.71 -6.02
CA PRO A 69 17.86 16.34 -6.64
C PRO A 69 18.03 16.45 -8.16
N VAL A 70 16.93 16.41 -8.90
CA VAL A 70 16.93 16.70 -10.33
C VAL A 70 17.22 18.18 -10.59
N GLU A 71 18.02 18.45 -11.62
CA GLU A 71 18.39 19.81 -12.06
C GLU A 71 18.20 19.94 -13.58
N GLU A 72 17.97 21.17 -14.05
CA GLU A 72 17.85 21.47 -15.48
C GLU A 72 19.13 21.12 -16.24
N GLY A 73 18.99 20.37 -17.34
CA GLY A 73 20.09 19.96 -18.21
C GLY A 73 21.00 18.88 -17.61
N LEU A 74 20.58 18.22 -16.52
CA LEU A 74 21.33 17.12 -15.93
C LEU A 74 21.31 15.91 -16.87
N VAL A 75 22.48 15.29 -17.10
CA VAL A 75 22.59 14.03 -17.85
C VAL A 75 22.98 12.93 -16.88
N VAL A 76 22.19 11.87 -16.80
CA VAL A 76 22.36 10.75 -15.87
C VAL A 76 22.60 9.47 -16.66
N ASN A 77 23.65 8.75 -16.29
CA ASN A 77 23.92 7.40 -16.78
C ASN A 77 23.88 6.41 -15.61
N THR A 78 22.95 5.47 -15.68
CA THR A 78 22.72 4.49 -14.60
C THR A 78 23.59 3.24 -14.71
N LYS A 79 24.29 3.06 -15.84
CA LYS A 79 25.05 1.85 -16.19
C LYS A 79 26.44 2.16 -16.78
N SER A 80 27.03 3.31 -16.45
CA SER A 80 28.39 3.64 -16.91
C SER A 80 29.41 2.64 -16.35
N PRO A 81 30.56 2.42 -17.02
CA PRO A 81 31.59 1.48 -16.52
C PRO A 81 32.01 1.77 -15.07
N GLU A 82 32.13 3.05 -14.70
CA GLU A 82 32.46 3.44 -13.32
C GLU A 82 31.31 3.17 -12.35
N VAL A 83 30.05 3.38 -12.74
CA VAL A 83 28.88 3.02 -11.92
C VAL A 83 28.86 1.51 -11.63
N ILE A 84 29.05 0.69 -12.66
CA ILE A 84 29.06 -0.77 -12.51
C ILE A 84 30.21 -1.20 -11.58
N LYS A 85 31.40 -0.61 -11.72
CA LYS A 85 32.55 -0.87 -10.85
C LYS A 85 32.27 -0.51 -9.39
N VAL A 86 31.67 0.66 -9.13
CA VAL A 86 31.29 1.10 -7.77
C VAL A 86 30.26 0.16 -7.17
N ARG A 87 29.21 -0.21 -7.92
CA ARG A 87 28.19 -1.14 -7.43
C ARG A 87 28.77 -2.52 -7.13
N LYS A 88 29.65 -3.06 -7.99
CA LYS A 88 30.33 -4.33 -7.72
C LYS A 88 31.13 -4.31 -6.42
N MET A 89 31.90 -3.25 -6.18
CA MET A 89 32.65 -3.08 -4.93
C MET A 89 31.72 -3.06 -3.70
N ILE A 90 30.59 -2.34 -3.79
CA ILE A 90 29.60 -2.28 -2.70
C ILE A 90 28.98 -3.65 -2.46
N ILE A 91 28.63 -4.39 -3.51
CA ILE A 91 28.04 -5.73 -3.39
C ILE A 91 29.06 -6.71 -2.81
N GLU A 92 30.34 -6.63 -3.19
CA GLU A 92 31.40 -7.43 -2.56
C GLU A 92 31.51 -7.17 -1.05
N LEU A 93 31.40 -5.91 -0.61
CA LEU A 93 31.37 -5.54 0.81
C LEU A 93 30.12 -6.08 1.53
N LEU A 94 28.95 -5.97 0.90
CA LEU A 94 27.70 -6.50 1.45
C LEU A 94 27.75 -8.03 1.54
N MET A 95 28.33 -8.70 0.54
CA MET A 95 28.50 -10.14 0.51
C MET A 95 29.54 -10.61 1.53
N ALA A 96 30.57 -9.81 1.78
CA ALA A 96 31.54 -10.07 2.84
C ALA A 96 30.88 -10.04 4.22
N ARG A 97 30.05 -9.02 4.48
CA ARG A 97 29.32 -8.91 5.74
C ARG A 97 28.21 -9.95 5.91
N SER A 98 27.45 -10.19 4.84
CA SER A 98 26.20 -10.96 4.86
C SER A 98 26.12 -12.02 3.75
N PRO A 99 27.03 -13.01 3.74
CA PRO A 99 27.14 -13.99 2.65
C PRO A 99 25.92 -14.91 2.51
N ASN A 100 25.20 -15.12 3.61
CA ASN A 100 24.07 -16.06 3.69
C ASN A 100 22.70 -15.41 3.40
N VAL A 101 22.66 -14.11 3.10
CA VAL A 101 21.41 -13.38 2.87
C VAL A 101 21.00 -13.45 1.39
N LYS A 102 19.82 -13.99 1.11
CA LYS A 102 19.32 -14.24 -0.26
C LYS A 102 19.35 -13.02 -1.18
N ILE A 103 18.87 -11.86 -0.72
CA ILE A 103 18.87 -10.63 -1.54
C ILE A 103 20.29 -10.17 -1.91
N ILE A 104 21.28 -10.44 -1.05
CA ILE A 104 22.69 -10.11 -1.35
C ILE A 104 23.26 -11.11 -2.36
N GLN A 105 22.93 -12.39 -2.23
CA GLN A 105 23.31 -13.42 -3.20
C GLN A 105 22.71 -13.14 -4.59
N ASP A 106 21.45 -12.71 -4.65
CA ASP A 106 20.77 -12.37 -5.90
C ASP A 106 21.42 -11.15 -6.56
N LEU A 107 21.75 -10.11 -5.79
CA LEU A 107 22.52 -8.96 -6.29
C LEU A 107 23.92 -9.35 -6.78
N ALA A 108 24.61 -10.23 -6.05
CA ALA A 108 25.92 -10.73 -6.46
C ALA A 108 25.83 -11.49 -7.79
N GLN A 109 24.82 -12.36 -7.93
CA GLN A 109 24.55 -13.10 -9.15
C GLN A 109 24.25 -12.16 -10.33
N GLU A 110 23.39 -11.16 -10.13
CA GLU A 110 23.03 -10.17 -11.16
C GLU A 110 24.26 -9.41 -11.68
N TYR A 111 25.21 -9.07 -10.79
CA TYR A 111 26.43 -8.35 -11.15
C TYR A 111 27.61 -9.28 -11.53
N GLY A 112 27.39 -10.60 -11.57
CA GLY A 112 28.39 -11.60 -11.94
C GLY A 112 29.54 -11.72 -10.94
N ILE A 113 29.28 -11.51 -9.66
CA ILE A 113 30.22 -11.63 -8.55
C ILE A 113 30.10 -13.05 -7.99
N LYS A 114 31.20 -13.80 -8.01
CA LYS A 114 31.24 -15.18 -7.50
C LYS A 114 31.81 -15.28 -6.10
N GLU A 115 32.82 -14.47 -5.82
CA GLU A 115 33.56 -14.44 -4.56
C GLU A 115 33.88 -12.98 -4.20
N THR A 116 34.07 -12.71 -2.93
CA THR A 116 34.48 -11.40 -2.42
C THR A 116 35.97 -11.42 -2.09
N ARG A 117 36.62 -10.27 -2.23
CA ARG A 117 38.04 -10.07 -1.85
C ARG A 117 38.20 -9.69 -0.39
N PHE A 118 37.11 -9.49 0.33
CA PHE A 118 37.08 -9.11 1.74
C PHE A 118 36.86 -10.34 2.63
N GLU A 119 37.25 -10.23 3.90
CA GLU A 119 37.01 -11.28 4.88
C GLU A 119 35.51 -11.45 5.11
N LEU A 120 35.06 -12.71 5.18
CA LEU A 120 33.66 -13.03 5.43
C LEU A 120 33.34 -12.86 6.92
N GLU A 121 32.23 -12.18 7.17
CA GLU A 121 31.52 -12.13 8.46
C GLU A 121 30.27 -13.03 8.37
N ASP A 122 29.58 -13.22 9.50
CA ASP A 122 28.32 -13.98 9.56
C ASP A 122 27.20 -13.11 10.11
N GLU A 123 27.08 -11.89 9.56
CA GLU A 123 26.03 -10.97 9.93
C GLU A 123 24.86 -11.04 8.95
N THR A 124 23.63 -10.88 9.42
CA THR A 124 22.47 -10.69 8.53
C THR A 124 22.15 -9.21 8.30
N CYS A 125 22.58 -8.33 9.21
CA CYS A 125 22.28 -6.89 9.19
C CYS A 125 23.25 -6.13 8.30
N ILE A 126 22.75 -5.41 7.31
CA ILE A 126 23.57 -4.56 6.43
C ILE A 126 23.65 -3.08 6.88
N LEU A 127 23.20 -2.77 8.11
CA LEU A 127 23.22 -1.42 8.68
C LEU A 127 22.57 -0.32 7.80
N CYS A 128 21.53 -0.68 7.05
CA CYS A 128 20.82 0.25 6.15
C CYS A 128 20.01 1.34 6.90
N GLY A 129 19.70 1.09 8.18
CA GLY A 129 18.99 2.01 9.06
C GLY A 129 17.51 2.21 8.76
N LEU A 130 16.91 1.42 7.85
CA LEU A 130 15.47 1.54 7.54
C LEU A 130 14.60 1.32 8.79
N CYS A 131 14.96 0.34 9.63
CA CYS A 131 14.28 0.06 10.90
C CYS A 131 14.30 1.25 11.87
N THR A 132 15.43 1.95 11.97
CA THR A 132 15.58 3.13 12.84
C THR A 132 14.72 4.28 12.35
N ARG A 133 14.83 4.61 11.05
CA ARG A 133 14.09 5.70 10.43
C ARG A 133 12.59 5.47 10.43
N ILE A 134 12.11 4.26 10.18
CA ILE A 134 10.65 4.02 10.20
C ILE A 134 10.10 4.15 11.63
N CYS A 135 10.86 3.72 12.63
CA CYS A 135 10.47 3.78 14.03
C CYS A 135 10.46 5.22 14.57
N GLU A 136 11.41 6.03 14.14
CA GLU A 136 11.51 7.44 14.48
C GLU A 136 10.54 8.31 13.65
N GLU A 137 10.69 8.32 12.33
CA GLU A 137 10.01 9.28 11.44
C GLU A 137 8.52 9.00 11.26
N ARG A 138 8.08 7.74 11.35
CA ARG A 138 6.67 7.37 11.09
C ARG A 138 5.92 6.88 12.32
N VAL A 139 6.56 6.04 13.12
CA VAL A 139 5.95 5.55 14.36
C VAL A 139 6.07 6.58 15.48
N GLY A 140 7.16 7.36 15.52
CA GLY A 140 7.38 8.40 16.54
C GLY A 140 7.83 7.89 17.90
N VAL A 141 8.32 6.64 17.98
CA VAL A 141 8.71 6.01 19.26
C VAL A 141 10.20 5.74 19.41
N SER A 142 10.95 5.65 18.31
CA SER A 142 12.42 5.47 18.31
C SER A 142 12.93 4.30 19.18
N ALA A 143 12.16 3.21 19.25
CA ALA A 143 12.47 2.03 20.07
C ALA A 143 13.55 1.10 19.47
N ILE A 144 14.15 1.46 18.34
CA ILE A 144 15.25 0.76 17.67
C ILE A 144 16.18 1.81 17.05
N ASN A 145 17.47 1.78 17.37
CA ASN A 145 18.41 2.82 16.94
C ASN A 145 19.82 2.29 16.67
N PHE A 146 20.65 3.12 16.02
CA PHE A 146 22.07 2.85 15.92
C PHE A 146 22.77 3.16 17.24
N ILE A 147 23.67 2.27 17.64
CA ILE A 147 24.61 2.50 18.73
C ILE A 147 26.04 2.40 18.19
N ASN A 148 26.99 2.88 19.00
CA ASN A 148 28.41 2.97 18.65
C ASN A 148 28.69 3.81 17.39
N ARG A 149 29.95 3.83 16.94
CA ARG A 149 30.42 4.57 15.76
C ARG A 149 31.51 3.78 15.02
N GLY A 150 31.74 4.14 13.76
CA GLY A 150 32.78 3.52 12.94
C GLY A 150 32.49 2.04 12.69
N VAL A 151 33.54 1.21 12.78
CA VAL A 151 33.46 -0.24 12.55
C VAL A 151 32.64 -0.98 13.62
N ASN A 152 32.48 -0.39 14.81
CA ASN A 152 31.72 -0.99 15.91
C ASN A 152 30.22 -0.66 15.86
N ARG A 153 29.77 0.05 14.82
CA ARG A 153 28.39 0.50 14.68
C ARG A 153 27.45 -0.70 14.53
N MET A 154 26.38 -0.71 15.31
CA MET A 154 25.35 -1.76 15.24
C MET A 154 23.96 -1.17 15.48
N ILE A 155 22.94 -1.99 15.28
CA ILE A 155 21.55 -1.68 15.61
C ILE A 155 21.24 -2.30 16.97
N GLU A 156 20.67 -1.53 17.88
CA GLU A 156 20.10 -2.03 19.13
C GLU A 156 18.58 -1.94 19.03
N GLY A 157 17.92 -3.09 19.14
CA GLY A 157 16.47 -3.23 19.11
C GLY A 157 15.84 -3.30 20.50
N PRO A 158 14.49 -3.27 20.59
CA PRO A 158 13.78 -3.28 21.87
C PRO A 158 13.82 -4.61 22.62
N LEU A 159 14.34 -5.66 22.00
CA LEU A 159 14.52 -6.99 22.60
C LEU A 159 15.92 -7.17 23.20
N GLU A 160 16.80 -6.20 22.95
CA GLU A 160 18.18 -6.15 23.39
C GLU A 160 18.30 -4.99 24.37
N ASP A 161 18.91 -5.21 25.54
CA ASP A 161 19.08 -4.16 26.56
C ASP A 161 20.54 -4.08 26.98
N HIS A 162 21.42 -3.89 26.00
CA HIS A 162 22.86 -3.78 26.25
C HIS A 162 23.20 -2.44 26.90
N LEU A 163 22.35 -1.42 26.72
CA LEU A 163 22.50 -0.08 27.30
C LEU A 163 21.60 0.21 28.52
N GLY A 164 20.75 -0.71 28.98
CA GLY A 164 19.86 -0.47 30.13
C GLY A 164 18.78 0.60 29.87
N THR A 165 18.39 0.77 28.61
CA THR A 165 17.54 1.89 28.14
C THR A 165 16.05 1.56 28.15
N ASN A 166 15.67 0.34 28.53
CA ASN A 166 14.27 -0.13 28.55
C ASN A 166 13.54 0.14 27.21
N LEU A 167 14.23 0.02 26.06
CA LEU A 167 13.62 0.16 24.72
C LEU A 167 12.41 -0.75 24.53
N SER A 168 12.38 -1.88 25.25
CA SER A 168 11.24 -2.80 25.29
C SER A 168 9.93 -2.14 25.74
N ASP A 169 10.00 -1.10 26.57
CA ASP A 169 8.82 -0.37 27.04
C ASP A 169 8.35 0.71 26.06
N MET A 170 9.28 1.26 25.28
CA MET A 170 8.97 2.19 24.18
C MET A 170 8.40 1.45 22.97
N CYS A 171 8.76 0.17 22.78
CA CYS A 171 8.25 -0.62 21.67
C CYS A 171 6.76 -0.94 21.82
N ILE A 172 5.99 -0.52 20.83
CA ILE A 172 4.55 -0.81 20.72
C ILE A 172 4.25 -2.09 19.94
N GLY A 173 5.28 -2.82 19.50
CA GLY A 173 5.14 -4.07 18.75
C GLY A 173 4.42 -3.91 17.41
N CYS A 174 4.60 -2.78 16.71
CA CYS A 174 3.90 -2.51 15.45
C CYS A 174 4.46 -3.26 14.23
N GLY A 175 5.66 -3.83 14.33
CA GLY A 175 6.29 -4.60 13.23
C GLY A 175 6.78 -3.78 12.04
N ALA A 176 6.71 -2.45 12.08
CA ALA A 176 7.19 -1.60 10.98
C ALA A 176 8.67 -1.83 10.64
N CYS A 177 9.52 -2.07 11.65
CA CYS A 177 10.94 -2.36 11.46
C CYS A 177 11.20 -3.70 10.75
N ALA A 178 10.41 -4.74 11.06
CA ALA A 178 10.48 -6.03 10.38
C ALA A 178 10.03 -5.90 8.91
N TYR A 179 8.95 -5.16 8.67
CA TYR A 179 8.40 -4.96 7.32
C TYR A 179 9.38 -4.27 6.37
N VAL A 180 10.11 -3.24 6.84
CA VAL A 180 11.07 -2.50 5.99
C VAL A 180 12.46 -3.14 5.96
N CYS A 181 12.69 -4.28 6.63
CA CYS A 181 14.01 -4.90 6.69
C CYS A 181 14.33 -5.62 5.38
N PRO A 182 15.30 -5.15 4.57
CA PRO A 182 15.57 -5.73 3.25
C PRO A 182 16.20 -7.13 3.33
N THR A 183 16.87 -7.44 4.44
CA THR A 183 17.62 -8.70 4.64
C THR A 183 16.85 -9.73 5.45
N GLY A 184 15.69 -9.37 6.01
CA GLY A 184 14.96 -10.23 6.94
C GLY A 184 15.64 -10.43 8.29
N THR A 185 16.64 -9.62 8.66
CA THR A 185 17.31 -9.66 9.97
C THR A 185 16.33 -9.51 11.13
N ILE A 186 15.31 -8.67 10.96
CA ILE A 186 14.28 -8.46 11.97
C ILE A 186 13.09 -9.32 11.58
N GLY A 187 12.92 -10.47 12.23
CA GLY A 187 11.78 -11.36 12.02
C GLY A 187 10.51 -10.85 12.70
N LEU A 188 9.35 -11.22 12.15
CA LEU A 188 8.08 -11.08 12.87
C LEU A 188 8.04 -12.04 14.07
N GLU A 189 8.72 -13.19 14.00
CA GLU A 189 8.79 -14.12 15.13
C GLU A 189 9.58 -13.62 16.33
N ASP A 190 10.62 -12.82 16.10
CA ASP A 190 11.35 -12.15 17.17
C ASP A 190 10.43 -11.19 17.94
N LEU A 191 9.49 -10.57 17.23
CA LEU A 191 8.48 -9.64 17.78
C LEU A 191 7.30 -10.34 18.47
N TYR A 192 7.03 -11.64 18.19
CA TYR A 192 5.88 -12.38 18.76
C TYR A 192 5.93 -12.53 20.29
N LYS A 193 7.10 -12.42 20.92
CA LYS A 193 7.20 -12.52 22.40
C LYS A 193 6.44 -11.39 23.13
N LYS A 194 6.15 -10.26 22.47
CA LYS A 194 5.33 -9.15 22.99
C LYS A 194 4.72 -8.32 21.85
N ILE A 195 3.88 -8.86 20.96
CA ILE A 195 3.05 -7.98 20.11
C ILE A 195 2.09 -7.21 21.03
N ARG A 196 2.50 -5.99 21.42
CA ARG A 196 1.71 -5.02 22.19
C ARG A 196 0.75 -4.21 21.32
N SER A 197 0.86 -4.38 20.00
CA SER A 197 -0.15 -3.95 19.04
C SER A 197 -1.33 -4.92 19.13
N SER A 198 -2.03 -4.96 20.27
CA SER A 198 -3.41 -5.41 20.23
C SER A 198 -4.12 -4.49 19.25
N PHE A 199 -4.89 -5.08 18.34
CA PHE A 199 -5.93 -4.37 17.63
C PHE A 199 -7.20 -4.63 18.44
N PRO A 200 -7.44 -3.94 19.57
CA PRO A 200 -8.67 -4.14 20.32
C PRO A 200 -9.79 -3.57 19.47
N PHE A 201 -10.32 -4.38 18.57
CA PHE A 201 -11.31 -3.99 17.58
C PHE A 201 -12.48 -3.27 18.25
N GLY A 202 -12.96 -3.83 19.37
CA GLY A 202 -14.00 -3.20 20.20
C GLY A 202 -13.61 -1.81 20.76
N THR A 203 -12.35 -1.56 21.11
CA THR A 203 -11.92 -0.21 21.52
C THR A 203 -11.91 0.77 20.33
N VAL A 204 -11.55 0.31 19.14
CA VAL A 204 -11.62 1.12 17.92
C VAL A 204 -13.08 1.43 17.59
N GLU A 205 -13.98 0.46 17.72
CA GLU A 205 -15.43 0.67 17.59
C GLU A 205 -15.96 1.67 18.62
N GLU A 206 -15.60 1.52 19.89
CA GLU A 206 -16.04 2.41 20.96
C GLU A 206 -15.61 3.86 20.71
N ARG A 207 -14.38 4.07 20.23
CA ARG A 207 -13.86 5.40 19.88
C ARG A 207 -14.47 5.97 18.59
N THR A 208 -14.93 5.12 17.67
CA THR A 208 -15.45 5.54 16.36
C THR A 208 -16.97 5.72 16.37
N PHE A 209 -17.68 4.83 17.05
CA PHE A 209 -19.14 4.70 17.04
C PHE A 209 -19.79 4.89 18.42
N GLY A 210 -18.99 5.05 19.49
CA GLY A 210 -19.50 5.21 20.86
C GLY A 210 -19.96 3.92 21.54
N ARG A 211 -19.85 2.77 20.87
CA ARG A 211 -20.18 1.44 21.43
C ARG A 211 -19.42 0.33 20.70
N ARG A 212 -19.51 -0.89 21.23
CA ARG A 212 -19.02 -2.12 20.60
C ARG A 212 -20.15 -2.85 19.86
N SER A 213 -19.78 -3.60 18.82
CA SER A 213 -20.73 -4.48 18.13
C SER A 213 -21.04 -5.72 18.99
N GLY A 214 -22.29 -6.19 18.92
CA GLY A 214 -22.68 -7.48 19.49
C GLY A 214 -22.27 -8.66 18.60
N GLU A 215 -22.30 -9.88 19.14
CA GLU A 215 -21.89 -11.09 18.42
C GLU A 215 -22.70 -11.32 17.12
N ASP A 216 -23.98 -10.97 17.12
CA ASP A 216 -24.88 -11.11 15.98
C ASP A 216 -24.74 -10.00 14.92
N GLU A 217 -24.04 -8.91 15.23
CA GLU A 217 -23.80 -7.78 14.33
C GLU A 217 -22.65 -8.11 13.35
N VAL A 218 -22.87 -9.10 12.49
CA VAL A 218 -21.84 -9.63 11.59
C VAL A 218 -21.41 -8.68 10.48
N LEU A 219 -22.15 -7.59 10.26
CA LEU A 219 -21.82 -6.52 9.32
C LEU A 219 -21.24 -5.28 10.02
N GLY A 220 -20.94 -5.38 11.31
CA GLY A 220 -20.47 -4.27 12.14
C GLY A 220 -21.56 -3.28 12.49
N ILE A 221 -21.16 -2.17 13.12
CA ILE A 221 -22.07 -1.06 13.45
C ILE A 221 -22.33 -0.26 12.17
N TYR A 222 -23.60 -0.01 11.86
CA TYR A 222 -24.02 0.83 10.75
C TYR A 222 -25.34 1.55 11.05
N LYS A 223 -25.65 2.58 10.27
CA LYS A 223 -26.88 3.37 10.36
C LYS A 223 -27.90 2.91 9.34
N ASN A 224 -27.51 2.84 8.06
CA ASN A 224 -28.42 2.50 6.97
C ASN A 224 -27.73 1.66 5.90
N CYS A 225 -28.52 0.95 5.09
CA CYS A 225 -28.05 0.16 3.95
C CYS A 225 -28.90 0.50 2.71
N TYR A 226 -28.23 0.73 1.58
CA TYR A 226 -28.86 1.14 0.33
C TYR A 226 -28.29 0.37 -0.86
N ALA A 227 -29.10 0.17 -1.88
CA ALA A 227 -28.62 -0.04 -3.24
C ALA A 227 -28.42 1.33 -3.88
N VAL A 228 -27.22 1.61 -4.37
CA VAL A 228 -26.83 2.91 -4.93
C VAL A 228 -26.30 2.74 -6.36
N ARG A 229 -26.68 3.66 -7.24
CA ARG A 229 -26.21 3.71 -8.63
C ARG A 229 -25.87 5.15 -9.04
N SER A 230 -24.78 5.31 -9.79
CA SER A 230 -24.39 6.57 -10.42
C SER A 230 -25.45 7.06 -11.39
N LYS A 231 -25.73 8.37 -11.38
CA LYS A 231 -26.52 9.05 -12.43
C LYS A 231 -25.66 9.57 -13.58
N LYS A 232 -24.32 9.53 -13.44
CA LYS A 232 -23.38 9.94 -14.48
C LYS A 232 -23.02 8.75 -15.37
N GLU A 233 -23.36 8.85 -16.66
CA GLU A 233 -23.23 7.75 -17.63
C GLU A 233 -21.78 7.36 -17.89
N ASP A 234 -20.89 8.36 -17.95
CA ASP A 234 -19.45 8.16 -18.14
C ASP A 234 -18.77 7.45 -16.96
N ILE A 235 -19.34 7.51 -15.74
CA ILE A 235 -18.93 6.65 -14.61
C ILE A 235 -19.41 5.23 -14.84
N LEU A 236 -20.66 5.05 -15.27
CA LEU A 236 -21.27 3.73 -15.44
C LEU A 236 -20.52 2.89 -16.48
N GLU A 237 -20.02 3.51 -17.56
CA GLU A 237 -19.21 2.84 -18.59
C GLU A 237 -17.94 2.18 -18.03
N ARG A 238 -17.33 2.74 -16.99
CA ARG A 238 -16.07 2.26 -16.39
C ARG A 238 -16.24 1.57 -15.04
N ALA A 239 -17.42 1.61 -14.46
CA ALA A 239 -17.67 1.10 -13.12
C ALA A 239 -17.57 -0.44 -13.04
N GLN A 240 -17.11 -0.93 -11.88
CA GLN A 240 -17.22 -2.35 -11.57
C GLN A 240 -18.69 -2.77 -11.46
N ASP A 241 -19.46 -1.98 -10.71
CA ASP A 241 -20.87 -2.20 -10.38
C ASP A 241 -21.68 -0.93 -10.66
N GLY A 242 -22.37 -0.36 -9.65
CA GLY A 242 -23.15 0.86 -9.80
C GLY A 242 -22.37 2.16 -9.82
N GLY A 243 -21.02 2.14 -9.86
CA GLY A 243 -20.21 3.36 -9.90
C GLY A 243 -20.24 4.20 -8.62
N ALA A 244 -20.67 3.60 -7.49
CA ALA A 244 -20.90 4.33 -6.24
C ALA A 244 -19.62 4.98 -5.68
N VAL A 245 -18.49 4.26 -5.63
CA VAL A 245 -17.22 4.79 -5.09
C VAL A 245 -16.81 6.05 -5.85
N THR A 246 -16.69 5.98 -7.17
CA THR A 246 -16.28 7.10 -8.03
C THR A 246 -17.24 8.28 -7.91
N SER A 247 -18.56 8.03 -7.89
CA SER A 247 -19.56 9.09 -7.80
C SER A 247 -19.53 9.82 -6.46
N LEU A 248 -19.41 9.06 -5.37
CA LEU A 248 -19.36 9.62 -4.02
C LEU A 248 -18.07 10.42 -3.80
N LEU A 249 -16.93 9.95 -4.30
CA LEU A 249 -15.67 10.70 -4.23
C LEU A 249 -15.71 11.94 -5.12
N ALA A 250 -16.34 11.88 -6.30
CA ALA A 250 -16.50 13.05 -7.16
C ALA A 250 -17.32 14.13 -6.45
N TYR A 251 -18.44 13.75 -5.82
CA TYR A 251 -19.21 14.67 -4.96
C TYR A 251 -18.37 15.19 -3.78
N ALA A 252 -17.59 14.32 -3.12
CA ALA A 252 -16.79 14.71 -1.97
C ALA A 252 -15.69 15.74 -2.32
N LEU A 253 -15.07 15.62 -3.51
CA LEU A 253 -14.13 16.60 -4.03
C LEU A 253 -14.83 17.92 -4.40
N GLU A 254 -15.94 17.84 -5.16
CA GLU A 254 -16.64 19.03 -5.67
C GLU A 254 -17.33 19.85 -4.56
N SER A 255 -17.85 19.17 -3.53
CA SER A 255 -18.42 19.81 -2.33
C SER A 255 -17.37 20.34 -1.35
N GLY A 256 -16.08 20.03 -1.55
CA GLY A 256 -15.00 20.37 -0.62
C GLY A 256 -15.02 19.57 0.68
N MET A 257 -15.70 18.41 0.73
CA MET A 257 -15.63 17.49 1.87
C MET A 257 -14.23 16.87 2.02
N ILE A 258 -13.54 16.72 0.91
CA ILE A 258 -12.13 16.33 0.78
C ILE A 258 -11.46 17.18 -0.31
N ASP A 259 -10.16 17.40 -0.22
CA ASP A 259 -9.34 18.06 -1.25
C ASP A 259 -8.53 17.06 -2.09
N ALA A 260 -8.36 15.83 -1.61
CA ALA A 260 -7.75 14.73 -2.33
C ALA A 260 -8.32 13.37 -1.90
N ALA A 261 -8.34 12.40 -2.83
CA ALA A 261 -8.71 11.02 -2.57
C ALA A 261 -7.55 10.07 -2.90
N VAL A 262 -7.12 9.29 -1.92
CA VAL A 262 -6.15 8.22 -2.10
C VAL A 262 -6.87 6.97 -2.60
N ILE A 263 -6.59 6.59 -3.85
CA ILE A 263 -7.24 5.49 -4.56
C ILE A 263 -6.21 4.49 -5.11
N THR A 264 -6.64 3.25 -5.33
CA THR A 264 -5.82 2.23 -5.99
C THR A 264 -6.03 2.26 -7.51
N VAL A 265 -4.96 2.45 -8.26
CA VAL A 265 -4.92 2.34 -9.73
C VAL A 265 -4.10 1.10 -10.11
N ALA A 266 -4.03 0.75 -11.38
CA ALA A 266 -3.15 -0.30 -11.86
C ALA A 266 -2.46 0.12 -13.16
N ASP A 267 -1.27 -0.40 -13.39
CA ASP A 267 -0.57 -0.23 -14.66
C ASP A 267 -1.09 -1.20 -15.74
N ASN A 268 -0.44 -1.23 -16.91
CA ASN A 268 -0.81 -2.13 -18.01
C ASN A 268 -0.55 -3.63 -17.71
N SER A 269 0.18 -3.93 -16.64
CA SER A 269 0.45 -5.28 -16.16
C SER A 269 -0.53 -5.69 -15.06
N TRP A 270 -1.55 -4.86 -14.77
CA TRP A 270 -2.47 -5.00 -13.65
C TRP A 270 -1.77 -4.97 -12.28
N GLU A 271 -0.56 -4.40 -12.22
CA GLU A 271 0.13 -4.19 -10.96
C GLU A 271 -0.48 -2.97 -10.26
N PRO A 272 -1.12 -3.18 -9.08
CA PRO A 272 -1.76 -2.11 -8.35
C PRO A 272 -0.73 -1.13 -7.81
N THR A 273 -1.04 0.16 -7.89
CA THR A 273 -0.31 1.25 -7.24
C THR A 273 -1.31 2.23 -6.64
N THR A 274 -0.83 3.24 -5.94
CA THR A 274 -1.70 4.29 -5.40
C THR A 274 -1.61 5.56 -6.22
N LYS A 275 -2.73 6.25 -6.34
CA LYS A 275 -2.83 7.60 -6.92
C LYS A 275 -3.51 8.52 -5.92
N VAL A 276 -2.95 9.72 -5.75
CA VAL A 276 -3.62 10.84 -5.08
C VAL A 276 -4.46 11.57 -6.11
N ALA A 277 -5.75 11.28 -6.14
CA ALA A 277 -6.72 11.85 -7.07
C ALA A 277 -7.24 13.20 -6.55
N THR A 278 -7.25 14.21 -7.41
CA THR A 278 -7.77 15.56 -7.09
C THR A 278 -8.82 16.04 -8.07
N SER A 279 -9.03 15.27 -9.13
CA SER A 279 -10.01 15.56 -10.17
C SER A 279 -10.87 14.34 -10.44
N TYR A 280 -12.00 14.60 -11.09
CA TYR A 280 -12.87 13.54 -11.57
C TYR A 280 -12.18 12.61 -12.59
N ASP A 281 -11.27 13.13 -13.42
CA ASP A 281 -10.49 12.32 -14.35
C ASP A 281 -9.53 11.37 -13.64
N ASP A 282 -8.89 11.82 -12.55
CA ASP A 282 -8.05 10.96 -11.72
C ASP A 282 -8.85 9.81 -11.10
N LEU A 283 -10.07 10.08 -10.62
CA LEU A 283 -10.94 9.07 -10.02
C LEU A 283 -11.34 7.96 -11.00
N LYS A 284 -11.48 8.28 -12.29
CA LYS A 284 -11.82 7.29 -13.33
C LYS A 284 -10.70 6.28 -13.57
N GLU A 285 -9.44 6.62 -13.32
CA GLU A 285 -8.32 5.67 -13.42
C GLU A 285 -8.35 4.62 -12.29
N GLY A 286 -8.93 4.98 -11.15
CA GLY A 286 -9.15 4.07 -10.03
C GLY A 286 -10.27 3.07 -10.24
N ALA A 287 -11.15 3.29 -11.21
CA ALA A 287 -12.32 2.45 -11.45
C ALA A 287 -11.94 0.99 -11.79
N GLY A 288 -12.85 0.06 -11.47
CA GLY A 288 -12.63 -1.38 -11.63
C GLY A 288 -11.83 -2.00 -10.49
N THR A 289 -12.16 -3.24 -10.16
CA THR A 289 -11.54 -3.96 -9.03
C THR A 289 -10.16 -4.50 -9.39
N LYS A 290 -9.19 -4.24 -8.53
CA LYS A 290 -7.84 -4.84 -8.59
C LYS A 290 -7.80 -5.93 -7.52
N TYR A 291 -7.72 -7.19 -7.93
CA TYR A 291 -7.81 -8.34 -7.02
C TYR A 291 -6.50 -8.69 -6.32
N THR A 292 -5.37 -8.13 -6.75
CA THR A 292 -4.07 -8.32 -6.10
C THR A 292 -3.83 -7.29 -5.00
N PHE A 293 -3.08 -7.69 -3.97
CA PHE A 293 -2.83 -6.84 -2.81
C PHE A 293 -1.85 -5.71 -3.12
N TYR A 294 -2.15 -4.50 -2.61
CA TYR A 294 -1.23 -3.37 -2.55
C TYR A 294 -1.43 -2.60 -1.24
N PRO A 295 -0.36 -2.15 -0.56
CA PRO A 295 -0.47 -1.34 0.65
C PRO A 295 -0.83 0.13 0.34
N SER A 296 -2.06 0.38 -0.12
CA SER A 296 -2.47 1.72 -0.60
C SER A 296 -2.45 2.83 0.45
N GLY A 297 -2.38 2.47 1.74
CA GLY A 297 -2.19 3.43 2.84
C GLY A 297 -0.93 4.29 2.68
N ILE A 298 0.06 3.86 1.88
CA ILE A 298 1.24 4.67 1.52
C ILE A 298 0.84 6.01 0.87
N GLY A 299 -0.24 6.02 0.09
CA GLY A 299 -0.70 7.24 -0.58
C GLY A 299 -1.20 8.33 0.37
N ILE A 300 -1.52 8.00 1.62
CA ILE A 300 -1.79 9.04 2.65
C ILE A 300 -0.54 9.89 2.84
N SER A 301 0.63 9.28 3.02
CA SER A 301 1.88 10.03 3.17
C SER A 301 2.21 10.84 1.92
N GLU A 302 1.93 10.29 0.73
CA GLU A 302 2.10 11.03 -0.53
C GLU A 302 1.19 12.25 -0.61
N ALA A 303 -0.09 12.11 -0.26
CA ALA A 303 -1.05 13.21 -0.26
C ALA A 303 -0.64 14.31 0.75
N VAL A 304 -0.23 13.92 1.95
CA VAL A 304 0.26 14.86 2.97
C VAL A 304 1.51 15.61 2.48
N ASN A 305 2.46 14.90 1.86
CA ASN A 305 3.68 15.52 1.31
C ASN A 305 3.38 16.49 0.15
N LYS A 306 2.31 16.24 -0.62
CA LYS A 306 1.82 17.13 -1.67
C LYS A 306 1.05 18.35 -1.12
N GLY A 307 0.82 18.41 0.19
CA GLY A 307 0.20 19.55 0.86
C GLY A 307 -1.32 19.48 0.99
N TYR A 308 -1.94 18.33 0.75
CA TYR A 308 -3.38 18.13 0.97
C TYR A 308 -3.69 18.02 2.46
N GLU A 309 -4.84 18.55 2.89
CA GLU A 309 -5.27 18.67 4.28
C GLU A 309 -6.53 17.85 4.61
N ASP A 310 -7.41 17.65 3.63
CA ASP A 310 -8.68 16.96 3.80
C ASP A 310 -8.74 15.69 2.93
N ILE A 311 -8.05 14.64 3.38
CA ILE A 311 -7.78 13.46 2.57
C ILE A 311 -8.87 12.39 2.77
N GLY A 312 -9.46 11.95 1.66
CA GLY A 312 -10.25 10.72 1.56
C GLY A 312 -9.38 9.51 1.24
N PHE A 313 -9.76 8.33 1.72
CA PHE A 313 -9.06 7.08 1.43
C PHE A 313 -10.04 5.98 1.03
N VAL A 314 -9.71 5.24 -0.05
CA VAL A 314 -10.44 4.04 -0.46
C VAL A 314 -9.58 2.81 -0.18
N GLY A 315 -10.14 1.83 0.55
CA GLY A 315 -9.41 0.61 0.81
C GLY A 315 -10.26 -0.57 1.25
N THR A 316 -9.64 -1.73 1.27
CA THR A 316 -10.25 -2.98 1.75
C THR A 316 -10.38 -2.98 3.29
N PRO A 317 -11.05 -3.97 3.90
CA PRO A 317 -11.30 -3.98 5.35
C PRO A 317 -10.02 -3.86 6.18
N CYS A 318 -8.96 -4.61 5.84
CA CYS A 318 -7.70 -4.57 6.60
C CYS A 318 -6.99 -3.21 6.51
N GLN A 319 -7.10 -2.51 5.38
CA GLN A 319 -6.52 -1.17 5.21
C GLN A 319 -7.31 -0.12 5.98
N THR A 320 -8.64 -0.19 5.89
CA THR A 320 -9.56 0.68 6.65
C THR A 320 -9.37 0.47 8.15
N GLU A 321 -9.26 -0.78 8.59
CA GLU A 321 -8.96 -1.18 9.96
C GLU A 321 -7.62 -0.60 10.42
N GLY A 322 -6.56 -0.78 9.64
CA GLY A 322 -5.23 -0.19 9.92
C GLY A 322 -5.27 1.33 10.11
N LEU A 323 -5.93 2.06 9.20
CA LEU A 323 -6.06 3.51 9.28
C LEU A 323 -6.94 3.95 10.45
N ARG A 324 -8.09 3.30 10.69
CA ARG A 324 -8.96 3.66 11.82
C ARG A 324 -8.28 3.42 13.16
N LYS A 325 -7.43 2.41 13.29
CA LYS A 325 -6.56 2.28 14.47
C LYS A 325 -5.65 3.47 14.62
N ILE A 326 -4.97 3.90 13.56
CA ILE A 326 -4.07 5.05 13.64
C ILE A 326 -4.85 6.31 14.07
N LEU A 327 -6.04 6.53 13.50
CA LEU A 327 -6.91 7.66 13.82
C LEU A 327 -7.39 7.65 15.26
N THR A 328 -7.76 6.47 15.77
CA THR A 328 -8.27 6.31 17.14
C THR A 328 -7.16 6.12 18.17
N SER A 329 -5.90 5.96 17.75
CA SER A 329 -4.77 5.69 18.63
C SER A 329 -4.22 6.95 19.28
N ASN A 330 -3.83 6.82 20.55
CA ASN A 330 -3.10 7.85 21.30
C ASN A 330 -1.60 7.88 20.92
N GLN A 331 -1.15 6.94 20.08
CA GLN A 331 0.24 6.88 19.63
C GLN A 331 0.59 8.07 18.72
N PRO A 332 1.84 8.57 18.79
CA PRO A 332 2.30 9.76 18.06
C PRO A 332 2.68 9.45 16.60
N TYR A 333 1.83 8.70 15.89
CA TYR A 333 2.04 8.39 14.47
C TYR A 333 2.18 9.68 13.65
N SER A 334 3.35 9.85 13.02
CA SER A 334 3.69 11.03 12.21
C SER A 334 3.43 10.75 10.73
N ILE A 335 2.16 10.49 10.42
CA ILE A 335 1.68 10.20 9.06
C ILE A 335 0.63 11.20 8.56
N GLY A 336 0.41 12.29 9.30
CA GLY A 336 -0.67 13.25 9.04
C GLY A 336 -2.07 12.66 9.31
N LYS A 337 -2.23 11.93 10.42
CA LYS A 337 -3.49 11.22 10.73
C LYS A 337 -4.68 12.18 10.84
N GLU A 338 -4.45 13.38 11.35
CA GLU A 338 -5.43 14.46 11.47
C GLU A 338 -5.97 14.93 10.12
N LYS A 339 -5.24 14.70 9.03
CA LYS A 339 -5.62 15.05 7.66
C LYS A 339 -6.48 13.99 6.99
N ILE A 340 -6.61 12.80 7.56
CA ILE A 340 -7.50 11.76 7.03
C ILE A 340 -8.92 12.06 7.49
N LYS A 341 -9.78 12.46 6.56
CA LYS A 341 -11.11 12.96 6.84
C LYS A 341 -12.22 11.98 6.49
N LEU A 342 -12.00 11.12 5.51
CA LEU A 342 -13.02 10.20 5.00
C LEU A 342 -12.42 8.82 4.70
N LEU A 343 -13.01 7.76 5.23
CA LEU A 343 -12.69 6.36 4.90
C LEU A 343 -13.83 5.70 4.13
N VAL A 344 -13.59 5.40 2.86
CA VAL A 344 -14.48 4.61 1.99
C VAL A 344 -13.97 3.16 1.97
N GLY A 345 -14.69 2.28 2.67
CA GLY A 345 -14.35 0.87 2.78
C GLY A 345 -14.93 0.04 1.65
N LEU A 346 -14.16 -0.88 1.08
CA LEU A 346 -14.63 -1.83 0.08
C LEU A 346 -15.03 -3.16 0.74
N PHE A 347 -16.04 -3.84 0.21
CA PHE A 347 -16.28 -5.23 0.58
C PHE A 347 -15.16 -6.11 0.04
N CYS A 348 -14.70 -7.06 0.85
CA CYS A 348 -13.60 -7.94 0.46
C CYS A 348 -13.77 -9.31 1.10
N LEU A 349 -13.70 -10.37 0.28
CA LEU A 349 -13.53 -11.74 0.78
C LEU A 349 -12.04 -12.07 0.87
N ASP A 350 -11.35 -12.00 -0.26
CA ASP A 350 -9.97 -12.41 -0.43
C ASP A 350 -9.23 -11.45 -1.38
N THR A 351 -7.93 -11.33 -1.17
CA THR A 351 -7.01 -10.74 -2.14
C THR A 351 -6.02 -11.81 -2.58
N PHE A 352 -5.46 -11.63 -3.77
CA PHE A 352 -4.55 -12.59 -4.38
C PHE A 352 -3.13 -12.04 -4.45
N LYS A 353 -2.16 -12.93 -4.57
CA LYS A 353 -0.76 -12.57 -4.80
C LYS A 353 -0.55 -12.16 -6.27
N GLN A 354 0.52 -11.43 -6.55
CA GLN A 354 0.79 -10.90 -7.91
C GLN A 354 1.01 -12.01 -8.95
N GLU A 355 1.45 -13.19 -8.53
CA GLU A 355 1.64 -14.37 -9.38
C GLU A 355 0.34 -14.80 -10.07
N LEU A 356 -0.84 -14.41 -9.54
CA LEU A 356 -2.11 -14.60 -10.23
C LEU A 356 -2.12 -13.92 -11.62
N MET A 357 -1.50 -12.75 -11.76
CA MET A 357 -1.45 -12.05 -13.05
C MET A 357 -0.64 -12.82 -14.08
N GLY A 358 0.42 -13.52 -13.65
CA GLY A 358 1.16 -14.44 -14.51
C GLY A 358 0.27 -15.58 -15.02
N PHE A 359 -0.49 -16.21 -14.13
CA PHE A 359 -1.45 -17.26 -14.49
C PHE A 359 -2.57 -16.76 -15.42
N ILE A 360 -3.06 -15.54 -15.22
CA ILE A 360 -4.05 -14.91 -16.11
C ILE A 360 -3.43 -14.68 -17.49
N ASN A 361 -2.19 -14.18 -17.55
CA ASN A 361 -1.50 -13.89 -18.81
C ASN A 361 -1.36 -15.14 -19.71
N ASP A 362 -1.22 -16.33 -19.13
CA ASP A 362 -1.14 -17.60 -19.88
C ASP A 362 -2.48 -18.01 -20.53
N LYS A 363 -3.60 -17.38 -20.14
CA LYS A 363 -4.96 -17.70 -20.61
C LYS A 363 -5.52 -16.69 -21.60
N ILE A 364 -4.85 -15.56 -21.81
CA ILE A 364 -5.31 -14.45 -22.63
C ILE A 364 -4.25 -14.03 -23.64
N THR A 365 -4.60 -13.11 -24.53
CA THR A 365 -3.65 -12.59 -25.53
C THR A 365 -2.52 -11.78 -24.87
N ARG A 366 -2.89 -10.82 -24.01
CA ARG A 366 -1.95 -9.94 -23.28
C ARG A 366 -2.67 -9.24 -22.12
N LEU A 367 -2.03 -9.16 -20.95
CA LEU A 367 -2.59 -8.43 -19.79
C LEU A 367 -3.03 -6.99 -20.08
N GLY A 368 -2.29 -6.26 -20.94
CA GLY A 368 -2.64 -4.89 -21.31
C GLY A 368 -3.95 -4.74 -22.10
N GLU A 369 -4.48 -5.83 -22.65
CA GLU A 369 -5.77 -5.87 -23.35
C GLU A 369 -6.95 -6.18 -22.41
N VAL A 370 -6.70 -6.56 -21.16
CA VAL A 370 -7.77 -6.75 -20.18
C VAL A 370 -8.38 -5.40 -19.82
N GLY A 371 -9.69 -5.28 -20.00
CA GLY A 371 -10.46 -4.09 -19.62
C GLY A 371 -11.07 -4.21 -18.23
N LYS A 372 -11.46 -5.42 -17.80
CA LYS A 372 -12.13 -5.64 -16.51
C LYS A 372 -11.88 -7.05 -15.96
N LEU A 373 -11.72 -7.14 -14.66
CA LEU A 373 -11.75 -8.39 -13.89
C LEU A 373 -12.98 -8.37 -12.97
N ASP A 374 -13.69 -9.48 -12.84
CA ASP A 374 -14.88 -9.55 -11.98
C ASP A 374 -15.12 -10.95 -11.40
N ILE A 375 -15.23 -11.05 -10.08
CA ILE A 375 -15.58 -12.30 -9.40
C ILE A 375 -17.10 -12.37 -9.24
N LYS A 376 -17.74 -13.28 -9.98
CA LYS A 376 -19.17 -13.56 -9.88
C LYS A 376 -19.42 -15.06 -9.78
N GLY A 377 -20.30 -15.44 -8.86
CA GLY A 377 -20.63 -16.85 -8.63
C GLY A 377 -19.41 -17.61 -8.13
N ARG A 378 -18.90 -18.53 -8.96
CA ARG A 378 -17.73 -19.37 -8.65
C ARG A 378 -16.55 -19.13 -9.58
N ASP A 379 -16.60 -18.06 -10.38
CA ASP A 379 -15.61 -17.78 -11.41
C ASP A 379 -15.04 -16.37 -11.25
N LEU A 380 -13.76 -16.23 -11.59
CA LEU A 380 -13.11 -14.98 -11.95
C LEU A 380 -13.29 -14.79 -13.45
N ASN A 381 -14.06 -13.77 -13.83
CA ASN A 381 -14.31 -13.39 -15.22
C ASN A 381 -13.29 -12.33 -15.66
N ILE A 382 -12.71 -12.53 -16.82
CA ILE A 382 -11.71 -11.67 -17.45
C ILE A 382 -12.34 -11.14 -18.74
N TYR A 383 -12.54 -9.83 -18.83
CA TYR A 383 -13.10 -9.18 -20.01
C TYR A 383 -11.98 -8.43 -20.74
N GLU A 384 -11.70 -8.81 -21.98
CA GLU A 384 -10.76 -8.13 -22.86
C GLU A 384 -11.43 -6.93 -23.57
N LYS A 385 -10.63 -5.92 -23.94
CA LYS A 385 -11.09 -4.69 -24.63
C LYS A 385 -11.68 -4.98 -26.01
N ASN A 386 -11.32 -6.10 -26.63
CA ASN A 386 -11.88 -6.58 -27.90
C ASN A 386 -13.30 -7.20 -27.74
N GLY A 387 -13.80 -7.34 -26.51
CA GLY A 387 -15.10 -7.93 -26.18
C GLY A 387 -15.06 -9.43 -25.83
N GLU A 388 -13.90 -10.09 -25.89
CA GLU A 388 -13.75 -11.48 -25.46
C GLU A 388 -13.87 -11.61 -23.93
N MET A 389 -14.42 -12.74 -23.48
CA MET A 389 -14.61 -13.03 -22.06
C MET A 389 -14.11 -14.43 -21.74
N HIS A 390 -13.27 -14.53 -20.72
CA HIS A 390 -12.74 -15.79 -20.20
C HIS A 390 -13.19 -15.99 -18.75
N ALA A 391 -13.71 -17.16 -18.44
CA ALA A 391 -14.10 -17.53 -17.08
C ALA A 391 -13.08 -18.52 -16.49
N VAL A 392 -12.54 -18.18 -15.32
CA VAL A 392 -11.59 -19.01 -14.56
C VAL A 392 -12.25 -19.45 -13.26
N PRO A 393 -12.41 -20.76 -13.02
CA PRO A 393 -12.96 -21.25 -11.75
C PRO A 393 -12.15 -20.77 -10.55
N LEU A 394 -12.83 -20.35 -9.48
CA LEU A 394 -12.16 -19.90 -8.24
C LEU A 394 -11.32 -21.01 -7.58
N SER A 395 -11.66 -22.28 -7.82
CA SER A 395 -10.85 -23.43 -7.38
C SER A 395 -9.44 -23.43 -7.97
N ASP A 396 -9.30 -22.93 -9.19
CA ASP A 396 -8.03 -22.97 -9.92
C ASP A 396 -7.08 -21.87 -9.43
N ILE A 397 -7.63 -20.84 -8.76
CA ILE A 397 -6.86 -19.70 -8.25
C ILE A 397 -6.76 -19.67 -6.71
N GLU A 398 -7.30 -20.67 -6.02
CA GLU A 398 -7.29 -20.74 -4.55
C GLU A 398 -5.85 -20.69 -3.98
N GLY A 399 -4.89 -21.31 -4.67
CA GLY A 399 -3.47 -21.29 -4.29
C GLY A 399 -2.81 -19.90 -4.32
N TYR A 400 -3.42 -18.93 -5.02
CA TYR A 400 -2.93 -17.56 -5.09
C TYR A 400 -3.52 -16.64 -4.02
N VAL A 401 -4.43 -17.12 -3.16
CA VAL A 401 -4.98 -16.30 -2.07
C VAL A 401 -3.88 -15.93 -1.07
N ASN A 402 -3.87 -14.67 -0.63
CA ASN A 402 -2.96 -14.23 0.42
C ASN A 402 -3.26 -14.94 1.74
N LYS A 403 -2.25 -15.56 2.36
CA LYS A 403 -2.41 -16.32 3.62
C LYS A 403 -3.04 -15.48 4.73
N GLY A 404 -2.73 -14.18 4.80
CA GLY A 404 -3.34 -13.25 5.77
C GLY A 404 -4.86 -13.13 5.66
N CYS A 405 -5.45 -13.36 4.48
CA CYS A 405 -6.90 -13.31 4.27
C CYS A 405 -7.65 -14.43 5.03
N PHE A 406 -6.98 -15.54 5.33
CA PHE A 406 -7.57 -16.62 6.11
C PHE A 406 -7.77 -16.25 7.57
N ALA A 407 -7.00 -15.30 8.11
CA ALA A 407 -7.16 -14.78 9.48
C ALA A 407 -8.10 -13.56 9.56
N CYS A 408 -8.51 -12.98 8.43
CA CYS A 408 -9.33 -11.76 8.39
C CYS A 408 -10.79 -12.07 8.75
N THR A 409 -11.36 -11.33 9.71
CA THR A 409 -12.76 -11.49 10.16
C THR A 409 -13.74 -10.48 9.56
N ASP A 410 -13.24 -9.44 8.90
CA ASP A 410 -14.05 -8.34 8.37
C ASP A 410 -14.31 -8.51 6.87
N PHE A 411 -15.57 -8.62 6.49
CA PHE A 411 -16.03 -8.67 5.10
C PHE A 411 -16.43 -7.30 4.56
N SER A 412 -17.03 -6.46 5.39
CA SER A 412 -17.81 -5.29 4.96
C SER A 412 -17.13 -3.96 5.26
N SER A 413 -15.85 -3.96 5.63
CA SER A 413 -15.10 -2.79 6.06
C SER A 413 -15.83 -2.09 7.21
N GLU A 414 -15.95 -2.79 8.34
CA GLU A 414 -16.82 -2.43 9.46
C GLU A 414 -16.41 -1.12 10.16
N LEU A 415 -15.16 -0.70 9.99
CA LEU A 415 -14.60 0.51 10.59
C LEU A 415 -14.57 1.72 9.63
N ALA A 416 -15.13 1.61 8.43
CA ALA A 416 -15.21 2.71 7.46
C ALA A 416 -16.21 3.80 7.90
N ASP A 417 -16.19 4.97 7.24
CA ASP A 417 -17.29 5.92 7.34
C ASP A 417 -18.49 5.45 6.52
N ILE A 418 -18.18 4.91 5.35
CA ILE A 418 -19.12 4.31 4.40
C ILE A 418 -18.47 3.07 3.78
N SER A 419 -19.24 2.00 3.60
CA SER A 419 -18.75 0.75 3.00
C SER A 419 -19.50 0.40 1.75
N ILE A 420 -18.80 -0.07 0.72
CA ILE A 420 -19.33 -0.23 -0.63
C ILE A 420 -18.90 -1.57 -1.21
N GLY A 421 -19.83 -2.29 -1.84
CA GLY A 421 -19.50 -3.48 -2.63
C GLY A 421 -20.63 -3.91 -3.55
N SER A 422 -20.37 -4.93 -4.37
CA SER A 422 -21.34 -5.45 -5.34
C SER A 422 -22.45 -6.31 -4.72
N VAL A 423 -22.10 -7.08 -3.68
CA VAL A 423 -22.96 -8.13 -3.15
C VAL A 423 -24.22 -7.56 -2.50
N GLY A 424 -25.37 -8.14 -2.85
CA GLY A 424 -26.68 -7.86 -2.25
C GLY A 424 -27.53 -6.84 -3.01
N SER A 425 -26.96 -6.23 -4.05
CA SER A 425 -27.69 -5.38 -4.99
C SER A 425 -27.77 -6.04 -6.37
N ASP A 426 -28.73 -5.61 -7.18
CA ASP A 426 -28.88 -6.06 -8.56
C ASP A 426 -27.70 -5.62 -9.44
N MET A 427 -27.56 -6.24 -10.62
CA MET A 427 -26.54 -5.86 -11.59
C MET A 427 -26.66 -4.37 -11.95
N GLY A 428 -25.52 -3.66 -11.92
CA GLY A 428 -25.47 -2.21 -12.16
C GLY A 428 -25.80 -1.35 -10.93
N TRP A 429 -25.96 -1.97 -9.75
CA TRP A 429 -26.10 -1.29 -8.47
C TRP A 429 -24.99 -1.74 -7.51
N SER A 430 -24.62 -0.86 -6.58
CA SER A 430 -23.69 -1.16 -5.50
C SER A 430 -24.43 -1.15 -4.17
N THR A 431 -24.17 -2.11 -3.31
CA THR A 431 -24.60 -2.07 -1.92
C THR A 431 -23.72 -1.09 -1.15
N VAL A 432 -24.35 -0.14 -0.47
CA VAL A 432 -23.71 0.92 0.31
C VAL A 432 -24.23 0.88 1.75
N ILE A 433 -23.33 0.75 2.71
CA ILE A 433 -23.60 0.75 4.15
C ILE A 433 -23.02 2.04 4.74
N THR A 434 -23.86 2.93 5.23
CA THR A 434 -23.43 4.15 5.93
C THR A 434 -23.21 3.85 7.42
N ARG A 435 -22.09 4.29 7.99
CA ARG A 435 -21.69 3.92 9.36
C ARG A 435 -21.55 5.11 10.29
N THR A 436 -20.74 6.09 9.90
CA THR A 436 -20.56 7.33 10.67
C THR A 436 -21.48 8.42 10.16
N ASP A 437 -21.68 9.49 10.95
CA ASP A 437 -22.42 10.67 10.50
C ASP A 437 -21.84 11.27 9.21
N ARG A 438 -20.51 11.19 9.05
CA ARG A 438 -19.84 11.64 7.82
C ARG A 438 -20.21 10.78 6.62
N GLY A 439 -20.28 9.46 6.79
CA GLY A 439 -20.72 8.56 5.72
C GLY A 439 -22.17 8.78 5.31
N VAL A 440 -23.05 9.10 6.28
CA VAL A 440 -24.44 9.49 6.00
C VAL A 440 -24.49 10.79 5.22
N ALA A 441 -23.82 11.84 5.71
CA ALA A 441 -23.79 13.15 5.05
C ALA A 441 -23.22 13.08 3.62
N LEU A 442 -22.23 12.21 3.39
CA LEU A 442 -21.66 11.97 2.06
C LEU A 442 -22.71 11.41 1.09
N LEU A 443 -23.43 10.36 1.51
CA LEU A 443 -24.43 9.73 0.64
C LEU A 443 -25.64 10.64 0.40
N GLU A 444 -26.17 11.26 1.45
CA GLU A 444 -27.32 12.16 1.35
C GLU A 444 -27.00 13.37 0.48
N GLY A 445 -25.82 13.98 0.64
CA GLY A 445 -25.36 15.06 -0.21
C GLY A 445 -25.26 14.65 -1.68
N ALA A 446 -24.64 13.50 -1.96
CA ALA A 446 -24.53 12.98 -3.32
C ALA A 446 -25.89 12.64 -3.97
N ILE A 447 -26.89 12.24 -3.18
CA ILE A 447 -28.28 12.04 -3.65
C ILE A 447 -28.92 13.39 -4.01
N ASN A 448 -28.82 14.37 -3.10
CA ASN A 448 -29.42 15.69 -3.25
C ASN A 448 -28.86 16.44 -4.46
N ASP A 449 -27.55 16.37 -4.68
CA ASP A 449 -26.86 17.03 -5.79
C ASP A 449 -26.89 16.20 -7.08
N GLY A 450 -27.58 15.05 -7.08
CA GLY A 450 -27.86 14.28 -8.28
C GLY A 450 -26.68 13.47 -8.82
N TYR A 451 -25.66 13.15 -8.02
CA TYR A 451 -24.57 12.25 -8.42
C TYR A 451 -25.01 10.80 -8.45
N VAL A 452 -25.89 10.42 -7.52
CA VAL A 452 -26.38 9.05 -7.38
C VAL A 452 -27.88 8.99 -7.19
N GLU A 453 -28.45 7.84 -7.49
CA GLU A 453 -29.74 7.39 -6.99
C GLU A 453 -29.55 6.29 -5.94
N ALA A 454 -30.42 6.25 -4.95
CA ALA A 454 -30.36 5.27 -3.86
C ALA A 454 -31.75 4.70 -3.54
N LYS A 455 -31.78 3.41 -3.20
CA LYS A 455 -32.98 2.69 -2.73
C LYS A 455 -32.63 1.98 -1.44
N GLU A 456 -33.51 2.04 -0.45
CA GLU A 456 -33.31 1.32 0.81
C GLU A 456 -33.18 -0.19 0.56
N LEU A 457 -32.14 -0.82 1.11
CA LEU A 457 -31.89 -2.25 0.95
C LEU A 457 -32.30 -3.01 2.20
N LYS A 458 -33.41 -3.75 2.12
CA LYS A 458 -33.98 -4.50 3.25
C LYS A 458 -33.51 -5.95 3.36
N ASP A 459 -33.21 -6.61 2.23
CA ASP A 459 -32.70 -7.98 2.26
C ASP A 459 -31.17 -8.00 2.37
N LEU A 460 -30.68 -8.31 3.58
CA LEU A 460 -29.25 -8.41 3.87
C LEU A 460 -28.77 -9.86 4.00
N LYS A 461 -29.60 -10.86 3.68
CA LYS A 461 -29.29 -12.29 3.94
C LYS A 461 -27.98 -12.72 3.29
N LEU A 462 -27.73 -12.28 2.05
CA LEU A 462 -26.51 -12.65 1.33
C LEU A 462 -25.26 -12.03 1.96
N LEU A 463 -25.30 -10.74 2.34
CA LEU A 463 -24.20 -10.07 3.02
C LEU A 463 -23.88 -10.77 4.36
N ILE A 464 -24.92 -11.02 5.16
CA ILE A 464 -24.81 -11.71 6.46
C ILE A 464 -24.19 -13.10 6.27
N ARG A 465 -24.60 -13.83 5.23
CA ARG A 465 -24.06 -15.15 4.91
C ARG A 465 -22.57 -15.09 4.59
N LEU A 466 -22.13 -14.16 3.73
CA LEU A 466 -20.71 -14.03 3.37
C LEU A 466 -19.86 -13.59 4.56
N ALA A 467 -20.33 -12.63 5.36
CA ALA A 467 -19.66 -12.20 6.58
C ALA A 467 -19.47 -13.37 7.56
N LYS A 468 -20.51 -14.19 7.77
CA LYS A 468 -20.44 -15.40 8.62
C LYS A 468 -19.45 -16.44 8.08
N ILE A 469 -19.41 -16.66 6.77
CA ILE A 469 -18.45 -17.59 6.13
C ILE A 469 -17.03 -17.11 6.41
N LYS A 470 -16.74 -15.82 6.21
CA LYS A 470 -15.42 -15.24 6.43
C LYS A 470 -14.99 -15.35 7.90
N ARG A 471 -15.84 -14.96 8.85
CA ARG A 471 -15.59 -15.10 10.29
C ARG A 471 -15.36 -16.56 10.71
N LYS A 472 -16.13 -17.51 10.17
CA LYS A 472 -15.96 -18.94 10.45
C LYS A 472 -14.61 -19.48 9.94
N ARG A 473 -14.19 -19.05 8.74
CA ARG A 473 -12.88 -19.41 8.18
C ARG A 473 -11.75 -18.87 9.06
N ALA A 474 -11.82 -17.61 9.46
CA ALA A 474 -10.85 -17.00 10.38
C ALA A 474 -10.78 -17.65 11.75
N LYS A 475 -11.92 -18.05 12.32
CA LYS A 475 -11.95 -18.81 13.56
C LYS A 475 -11.25 -20.17 13.42
N LYS A 476 -11.44 -20.85 12.30
CA LYS A 476 -10.78 -22.14 12.01
C LYS A 476 -9.27 -21.98 11.90
N GLU A 477 -8.80 -20.90 11.27
CA GLU A 477 -7.38 -20.64 11.03
C GLU A 477 -6.65 -20.18 12.31
N THR A 478 -7.25 -19.27 13.08
CA THR A 478 -6.59 -18.61 14.21
C THR A 478 -6.88 -19.26 15.56
N GLY A 479 -7.90 -20.11 15.65
CA GLY A 479 -8.43 -20.64 16.92
C GLY A 479 -9.14 -19.59 17.78
N THR A 480 -9.19 -18.33 17.35
CA THR A 480 -9.78 -17.21 18.10
C THR A 480 -11.04 -16.70 17.41
N THR A 481 -12.03 -16.32 18.20
CA THR A 481 -13.11 -15.46 17.71
C THR A 481 -12.64 -14.01 17.72
N ARG A 482 -13.26 -13.17 16.90
CA ARG A 482 -13.14 -11.72 17.08
C ARG A 482 -13.43 -11.37 18.54
N PRO A 483 -12.50 -10.69 19.25
CA PRO A 483 -12.67 -10.33 20.65
C PRO A 483 -13.72 -9.24 20.85
#